data_AF-A0A925NVP8-F1
#
_entry.id   AF-A0A925NVP8-F1
#
_cell.length_a   1.000
_cell.length_b   1.000
_cell.length_c   1.000
_cell.angle_alpha   90.00
_cell.angle_beta   90.00
_cell.angle_gamma   90.00
#
_symmetry.space_group_name_H-M   'P 1'
#
loop_
_entity.id
_entity.type
_entity.pdbx_description
1 polymer ?
#
loop_
_entity_poly.entity_id
_entity_poly.type
_entity_poly.pdbx_seq_one_letter_code
_entity_poly.pdbx_strand_id
1 'polypeptide(L)' 'MKQPLAYVHPEAKVADNVIIEPFATIHEDVVIGEGTTIGSSATIMPGVRIGKNCRIFPGAVIGAVPQDLKFRGEYS' A
#
# COMPACT_ATOMS: atom_id res chain seq x y z
N MET A 1 -12.69 -1.09 -6.94
CA MET A 1 -13.70 -0.78 -5.88
C MET A 1 -12.93 -0.38 -4.63
N LYS A 2 -13.16 0.82 -4.10
CA LYS A 2 -12.49 1.30 -2.88
C LYS A 2 -13.52 1.29 -1.75
N GLN A 3 -13.30 0.45 -0.74
CA GLN A 3 -14.22 0.34 0.38
C GLN A 3 -14.18 1.62 1.25
N PRO A 4 -15.32 2.17 1.70
CA PRO A 4 -15.35 3.41 2.50
C PRO A 4 -14.58 3.34 3.82
N LEU A 5 -14.37 2.13 4.34
CA LEU A 5 -13.63 1.87 5.58
C LEU A 5 -12.13 1.69 5.37
N ALA A 6 -11.64 1.74 4.13
CA ALA A 6 -10.21 1.78 3.85
C ALA A 6 -9.69 3.21 4.04
N TYR A 7 -8.48 3.33 4.60
CA TYR A 7 -7.77 4.60 4.64
C TYR A 7 -6.83 4.69 3.44
N VAL A 8 -6.98 5.72 2.64
CA VAL A 8 -6.08 6.02 1.52
C VAL A 8 -5.65 7.47 1.66
N HIS A 9 -4.35 7.70 1.84
CA HIS A 9 -3.81 9.04 1.90
C HIS A 9 -4.10 9.80 0.58
N PRO A 10 -4.51 11.09 0.63
CA PRO A 10 -4.88 11.84 -0.57
C PRO A 10 -3.79 11.94 -1.65
N GLU A 11 -2.52 11.88 -1.24
CA GLU A 11 -1.36 11.95 -2.16
C GLU A 11 -0.94 10.60 -2.74
N ALA A 12 -1.56 9.50 -2.31
CA ALA A 12 -1.28 8.17 -2.86
C ALA A 12 -1.74 8.08 -4.33
N LYS A 13 -0.88 7.56 -5.20
CA LYS A 13 -1.17 7.40 -6.63
C LYS A 13 -1.69 5.99 -6.89
N VAL A 14 -3.01 5.85 -6.83
CA VAL A 14 -3.70 4.56 -6.99
C VAL A 14 -4.53 4.57 -8.26
N ALA A 15 -4.27 3.65 -9.19
CA ALA A 15 -5.04 3.51 -10.42
C ALA A 15 -6.54 3.23 -10.16
N ASP A 16 -7.41 3.65 -11.07
CA ASP A 16 -8.87 3.67 -10.86
C ASP A 16 -9.49 2.28 -10.64
N ASN A 17 -8.95 1.25 -11.31
CA ASN A 17 -9.48 -0.11 -11.24
C ASN A 17 -8.89 -0.97 -10.10
N VAL A 18 -8.10 -0.37 -9.20
CA VAL A 18 -7.59 -1.07 -8.01
C VAL A 18 -8.75 -1.44 -7.08
N ILE A 19 -8.67 -2.65 -6.52
CA ILE A 19 -9.58 -3.11 -5.47
C ILE A 19 -8.90 -2.90 -4.12
N ILE A 20 -9.57 -2.18 -3.22
CA ILE A 20 -9.08 -1.91 -1.86
C ILE A 20 -10.16 -2.37 -0.91
N GLU A 21 -9.87 -3.45 -0.18
CA GLU A 21 -10.76 -4.06 0.79
C GLU A 21 -10.84 -3.26 2.11
N PRO A 22 -11.82 -3.54 2.99
CA PRO A 22 -12.01 -2.75 4.21
C PRO A 22 -10.78 -2.75 5.13
N PHE A 23 -10.59 -1.64 5.84
CA PHE A 23 -9.52 -1.47 6.83
C PHE A 23 -8.09 -1.56 6.29
N ALA A 24 -7.90 -1.67 4.98
CA ALA A 24 -6.60 -1.46 4.38
C ALA A 24 -6.14 -0.01 4.60
N THR A 25 -4.85 0.17 4.85
CA THR A 25 -4.22 1.47 5.09
C THR A 25 -3.15 1.71 4.04
N ILE A 26 -3.32 2.76 3.25
CA ILE A 26 -2.39 3.16 2.20
C ILE A 26 -1.86 4.55 2.53
N HIS A 27 -0.55 4.64 2.75
CA HIS A 27 0.13 5.86 3.13
C HIS A 27 0.43 6.80 1.94
N GLU A 28 0.93 7.98 2.26
CA GLU A 28 1.53 8.94 1.33
C GLU A 28 2.69 8.32 0.54
N ASP A 29 3.03 8.92 -0.60
CA ASP A 29 4.14 8.44 -1.43
C ASP A 29 4.05 6.93 -1.77
N VAL A 30 2.84 6.45 -2.04
CA VAL A 30 2.58 5.10 -2.53
C VAL A 30 2.12 5.16 -3.99
N VAL A 31 2.58 4.21 -4.81
CA VAL A 31 2.10 4.02 -6.19
C VAL A 31 1.57 2.60 -6.35
N ILE A 32 0.34 2.45 -6.86
CA ILE A 32 -0.30 1.16 -7.11
C ILE A 32 -0.82 1.09 -8.54
N GLY A 33 -0.32 0.12 -9.30
CA GLY A 33 -0.70 -0.13 -10.68
C GLY A 33 -2.08 -0.76 -10.86
N GLU A 34 -2.59 -0.65 -12.08
CA GLU A 34 -3.90 -1.17 -12.50
C GLU A 34 -4.10 -2.66 -12.23
N GLY A 35 -5.34 -3.05 -11.96
CA GLY A 35 -5.73 -4.46 -11.77
C GLY A 35 -5.21 -5.11 -10.49
N THR A 36 -4.56 -4.33 -9.62
CA THR A 36 -4.07 -4.81 -8.33
C THR A 36 -5.20 -4.87 -7.29
N THR A 37 -5.13 -5.87 -6.41
CA THR A 37 -6.02 -6.01 -5.24
C THR A 37 -5.22 -5.88 -3.94
N ILE A 38 -5.71 -5.04 -3.04
CA ILE A 38 -5.22 -4.86 -1.68
C ILE A 38 -6.24 -5.46 -0.72
N GLY A 39 -5.83 -6.53 -0.02
CA GLY A 39 -6.66 -7.27 0.91
C GLY A 39 -6.94 -6.51 2.22
N SER A 40 -7.95 -7.00 2.94
CA SER A 40 -8.44 -6.38 4.18
C SER A 40 -7.33 -6.23 5.23
N SER A 41 -7.28 -5.09 5.91
CA SER A 41 -6.28 -4.81 6.96
C SER A 41 -4.81 -4.90 6.49
N ALA A 42 -4.53 -4.87 5.18
CA ALA A 42 -3.17 -4.73 4.68
C ALA A 42 -2.67 -3.28 4.88
N THR A 43 -1.39 -3.12 5.20
CA THR A 43 -0.74 -1.82 5.41
C THR A 43 0.34 -1.61 4.37
N ILE A 44 0.18 -0.57 3.55
CA ILE A 44 1.12 -0.15 2.51
C ILE A 44 1.79 1.13 2.97
N MET A 45 3.06 1.03 3.36
CA MET A 45 3.86 2.10 3.96
C MET A 45 4.40 3.09 2.92
N PRO A 46 4.89 4.28 3.34
CA PRO A 46 5.48 5.26 2.43
C PRO A 46 6.62 4.69 1.56
N GLY A 47 6.76 5.21 0.34
CA GLY A 47 7.80 4.80 -0.62
C GLY A 47 7.46 3.55 -1.44
N VAL A 48 6.41 2.80 -1.09
CA VAL A 48 6.08 1.55 -1.78
C VAL A 48 5.63 1.78 -3.24
N ARG A 49 6.12 0.91 -4.15
CA ARG A 49 5.72 0.85 -5.56
C ARG A 49 5.20 -0.55 -5.89
N ILE A 50 3.88 -0.67 -6.11
CA ILE A 50 3.23 -1.93 -6.51
C ILE A 50 2.89 -1.85 -8.00
N GLY A 51 3.29 -2.88 -8.75
CA GLY A 51 3.02 -3.00 -10.17
C GLY A 51 1.55 -3.27 -10.51
N LYS A 52 1.32 -3.69 -11.75
CA LYS A 52 -0.01 -4.08 -12.25
C LYS A 52 -0.32 -5.54 -11.90
N ASN A 53 -1.61 -5.85 -11.74
CA ASN A 53 -2.12 -7.21 -11.54
C ASN A 53 -1.50 -7.95 -10.33
N CYS A 54 -1.12 -7.21 -9.29
CA CYS A 54 -0.64 -7.81 -8.05
C CYS A 54 -1.82 -8.18 -7.13
N ARG A 55 -1.57 -9.10 -6.20
CA ARG A 55 -2.55 -9.46 -5.18
C ARG A 55 -1.88 -9.49 -3.82
N ILE A 56 -2.22 -8.51 -2.99
CA ILE A 56 -1.75 -8.39 -1.62
C ILE A 56 -2.82 -8.95 -0.70
N PHE A 57 -2.47 -9.96 0.09
CA PHE A 57 -3.43 -10.67 0.94
C PHE A 57 -3.68 -9.93 2.26
N PRO A 58 -4.80 -10.24 2.96
CA PRO A 58 -5.15 -9.60 4.21
C PRO A 58 -4.03 -9.65 5.26
N GLY A 59 -3.85 -8.55 6.00
CA GLY A 59 -2.87 -8.43 7.08
C GLY A 59 -1.40 -8.28 6.63
N ALA A 60 -1.12 -8.22 5.33
CA ALA A 60 0.24 -7.96 4.84
C ALA A 60 0.71 -6.55 5.20
N VAL A 61 1.98 -6.42 5.62
CA VAL A 61 2.65 -5.13 5.84
C VAL A 61 3.79 -5.00 4.84
N ILE A 62 3.73 -3.99 3.98
CA ILE A 62 4.69 -3.78 2.89
C ILE A 62 5.37 -2.43 3.07
N GLY A 63 6.71 -2.41 3.01
CA GLY A 63 7.52 -1.19 3.08
C GLY A 63 7.75 -0.65 4.50
N ALA A 64 7.54 -1.46 5.53
CA ALA A 64 7.94 -1.06 6.89
C ALA A 64 9.45 -0.80 6.95
N VAL A 65 9.86 0.06 7.89
CA VAL A 65 11.27 0.41 8.07
C VAL A 65 12.13 -0.85 8.19
N PRO A 66 13.32 -0.88 7.55
CA PRO A 66 14.23 -2.00 7.66
C PRO A 66 14.53 -2.35 9.12
N GLN A 67 14.58 -3.65 9.41
CA GLN A 67 14.93 -4.14 10.75
C GLN A 67 16.44 -4.11 11.02
N ASP A 68 17.26 -3.77 10.02
CA ASP A 68 18.70 -3.63 10.18
C ASP A 68 19.00 -2.45 11.13
N LEU A 69 19.74 -2.72 12.20
CA LEU A 69 20.17 -1.72 13.19
C LEU A 69 21.05 -0.61 12.61
N LYS A 70 21.61 -0.83 11.42
CA LYS A 70 22.40 0.17 10.70
C LYS A 70 21.55 1.17 9.94
N PHE A 71 20.26 0.90 9.73
CA PHE A 71 19.35 1.82 9.05
C PHE A 71 19.26 3.15 9.80
N ARG A 72 19.47 4.25 9.08
CA ARG A 72 19.48 5.63 9.61
C ARG A 72 18.35 6.49 9.05
N GLY A 73 17.32 5.88 8.46
CA GLY A 73 16.23 6.61 7.82
C GLY A 73 16.55 7.00 6.38
N GLU A 74 17.41 6.22 5.71
CA GLU A 74 17.70 6.38 4.29
C GLU A 74 16.41 6.20 3.46
N TYR A 75 16.23 7.05 2.46
CA TYR A 75 15.13 6.93 1.49
C TYR A 75 15.63 6.19 0.25
N SER A 76 14.84 5.23 -0.25
CA SER A 76 15.13 4.38 -1.40
C SER A 76 14.02 4.40 -2.43
#